data_AF-A0A383DY51-F1
#
_entry.id   AF-A0A383DY51-F1
#
_cell.length_a   1.000
_cell.length_b   1.000
_cell.length_c   1.000
_cell.angle_alpha   90.00
_cell.angle_beta   90.00
_cell.angle_gamma   90.00
#
_symmetry.space_group_name_H-M   'P 1'
#
loop_
_entity.id
_entity.type
_entity.pdbx_description
1 polymer ?
#
loop_
_entity_poly.entity_id
_entity_poly.type
_entity_poly.pdbx_seq_one_letter_code
_entity_poly.pdbx_strand_id
1 'polypeptide(L)' 'MIKALRKGDVITITKIDRLARSMSDFFKLTEEIKETGTGLVSLDGAIDTADSSPCKELLWLLLASIVEFEVS' A
#
# COMPACT_ATOMS: atom_id res chain seq x y z
N MET A 1 -7.81 -13.16 -3.08
CA MET A 1 -7.78 -12.11 -2.05
C MET A 1 -8.58 -10.90 -2.49
N ILE A 2 -8.12 -10.14 -3.50
CA ILE A 2 -8.75 -8.88 -3.93
C ILE A 2 -10.24 -9.05 -4.31
N LYS A 3 -10.61 -10.13 -5.01
CA LYS A 3 -12.01 -10.42 -5.40
C LYS A 3 -13.01 -10.60 -4.24
N ALA A 4 -12.52 -10.80 -3.02
CA ALA A 4 -13.37 -10.99 -1.83
C ALA A 4 -13.52 -9.71 -1.00
N LEU A 5 -12.75 -8.66 -1.33
CA LEU A 5 -12.76 -7.40 -0.60
C LEU A 5 -14.00 -6.59 -0.91
N ARG A 6 -14.54 -5.94 0.12
CA ARG A 6 -15.63 -4.98 0.05
C ARG A 6 -15.08 -3.60 0.41
N LYS A 7 -15.72 -2.56 -0.10
CA LYS A 7 -15.39 -1.18 0.25
C LYS A 7 -15.38 -1.00 1.77
N GLY A 8 -14.29 -0.44 2.29
CA GLY A 8 -14.05 -0.24 3.72
C GLY A 8 -13.29 -1.39 4.42
N ASP A 9 -13.03 -2.50 3.74
CA ASP A 9 -12.20 -3.57 4.29
C ASP A 9 -10.73 -3.11 4.42
N VAL A 10 -10.01 -3.71 5.38
CA VAL A 10 -8.58 -3.48 5.58
C VAL A 10 -7.84 -4.81 5.54
N ILE A 11 -6.84 -4.90 4.66
CA ILE A 11 -5.95 -6.05 4.55
C ILE A 11 -4.83 -5.90 5.57
N THR A 12 -4.65 -6.90 6.42
CA THR A 12 -3.55 -6.92 7.38
C THR A 12 -2.45 -7.88 6.95
N ILE A 13 -1.20 -7.41 6.87
CA ILE A 13 -0.04 -8.22 6.49
C ILE A 13 0.99 -8.30 7.61
N THR A 14 1.74 -9.40 7.66
CA THR A 14 2.83 -9.57 8.65
C THR A 14 4.14 -8.94 8.17
N LYS A 15 4.45 -9.05 6.88
CA LYS A 15 5.65 -8.48 6.27
C LYS A 15 5.41 -8.15 4.80
N ILE A 16 6.05 -7.10 4.31
CA ILE A 16 5.92 -6.58 2.95
C ILE A 16 6.47 -7.56 1.90
N ASP A 17 7.59 -8.23 2.20
CA ASP A 17 8.26 -9.19 1.31
C ASP A 17 7.38 -10.39 0.92
N ARG A 18 6.36 -10.69 1.74
CA ARG A 18 5.38 -11.75 1.46
C ARG A 18 4.24 -11.32 0.57
N LEU A 19 4.06 -10.01 0.38
CA LEU A 19 2.99 -9.42 -0.39
C LEU A 19 3.45 -9.05 -1.81
N ALA A 20 4.68 -8.57 -1.94
CA ALA A 20 5.24 -8.10 -3.20
C ALA A 20 6.72 -8.48 -3.35
N ARG A 21 7.16 -8.68 -4.60
CA ARG A 21 8.53 -9.11 -4.92
C ARG A 21 9.51 -7.95 -5.12
N SER A 22 8.99 -6.73 -5.25
CA SER A 22 9.75 -5.48 -5.37
C SER A 22 8.95 -4.34 -4.75
N MET A 23 9.62 -3.21 -4.51
CA MET A 23 8.96 -1.99 -4.05
C MET A 23 7.93 -1.50 -5.09
N SER A 24 8.25 -1.59 -6.37
CA SER A 24 7.33 -1.25 -7.46
C SER A 24 6.09 -2.14 -7.50
N ASP A 25 6.25 -3.46 -7.30
CA ASP A 25 5.13 -4.39 -7.21
C ASP A 25 4.25 -4.07 -6.00
N PHE A 26 4.87 -3.66 -4.89
CA PHE A 26 4.16 -3.26 -3.68
C PHE A 26 3.30 -2.02 -3.91
N PHE A 27 3.88 -0.97 -4.50
CA PHE A 27 3.18 0.29 -4.77
C PHE A 27 1.97 0.09 -5.69
N LYS A 28 2.15 -0.66 -6.78
CA LYS A 28 1.05 -1.00 -7.69
C LYS A 28 -0.09 -1.71 -6.97
N LEU A 29 0.25 -2.70 -6.14
CA LEU A 29 -0.76 -3.46 -5.41
C LEU A 29 -1.51 -2.58 -4.40
N THR A 30 -0.81 -1.69 -3.69
CA THR A 30 -1.47 -0.77 -2.75
C THR A 30 -2.34 0.26 -3.46
N GLU A 31 -1.98 0.72 -4.66
CA GLU A 31 -2.85 1.58 -5.47
C GLU A 31 -4.11 0.83 -5.89
N GLU A 32 -3.99 -0.40 -6.40
CA GLU A 32 -5.16 -1.24 -6.74
C GLU A 32 -6.09 -1.44 -5.52
N ILE A 33 -5.51 -1.69 -4.34
CA ILE A 33 -6.26 -1.82 -3.08
C ILE A 33 -6.98 -0.49 -2.75
N LYS A 34 -6.28 0.64 -2.84
CA LYS A 34 -6.85 1.97 -2.56
C LYS A 34 -7.99 2.33 -3.53
N GLU A 35 -7.85 2.00 -4.82
CA GLU A 35 -8.88 2.21 -5.85
C GLU A 35 -10.17 1.42 -5.58
N THR A 36 -10.07 0.23 -4.98
CA THR A 36 -11.25 -0.53 -4.53
C THR A 36 -11.93 0.05 -3.28
N GLY A 37 -11.37 1.14 -2.72
CA GLY A 37 -11.84 1.75 -1.48
C GLY A 37 -11.54 0.89 -0.26
N THR A 38 -10.45 0.12 -0.31
CA THR A 38 -9.96 -0.72 0.78
C THR A 38 -8.58 -0.26 1.24
N GLY A 39 -8.22 -0.61 2.47
CA GLY A 39 -6.95 -0.22 3.08
C GLY A 39 -6.01 -1.42 3.24
N LEU A 40 -4.75 -1.13 3.50
CA LEU A 40 -3.72 -2.11 3.84
C LEU A 40 -2.88 -1.61 5.02
N VAL A 41 -2.69 -2.49 6.01
CA VAL A 41 -1.94 -2.24 7.24
C VAL A 41 -0.97 -3.39 7.50
N SER A 42 0.26 -3.08 7.90
CA SER A 42 1.20 -4.07 8.39
C SER A 42 1.11 -4.22 9.92
N LEU A 43 1.27 -5.45 10.43
CA LEU A 43 1.19 -5.73 11.87
C LEU A 43 2.28 -5.03 12.69
N ASP A 44 3.41 -4.72 12.07
CA ASP A 44 4.50 -3.95 12.67
C ASP A 44 4.29 -2.43 12.57
N GLY A 45 3.21 -1.98 11.92
CA GLY A 45 2.87 -0.56 11.74
C GLY A 45 3.77 0.19 10.77
N ALA A 46 4.67 -0.49 10.06
CA ALA A 46 5.56 0.11 9.07
C ALA A 46 4.77 0.74 7.91
N ILE A 47 3.61 0.17 7.56
CA ILE A 47 2.74 0.69 6.51
C ILE A 47 1.29 0.69 6.98
N ASP A 48 0.63 1.82 6.78
CA ASP A 48 -0.79 2.00 7.01
C ASP A 48 -1.34 2.95 5.95
N THR A 49 -2.06 2.36 4.99
CA THR A 49 -2.74 3.07 3.89
C THR A 49 -4.23 3.30 4.20
N ALA A 50 -4.73 2.80 5.34
CA ALA A 50 -6.10 3.04 5.77
C ALA A 50 -6.26 4.42 6.42
N ASP A 51 -5.17 4.98 6.95
CA ASP A 51 -5.11 6.34 7.48
C ASP A 51 -4.73 7.36 6.38
N SER A 52 -5.64 8.28 6.10
CA SER A 52 -5.48 9.35 5.09
C SER A 52 -5.03 10.69 5.69
N SER A 53 -4.25 10.68 6.76
CA SER A 53 -3.68 11.91 7.32
C SER A 53 -2.73 12.60 6.31
N PRO A 54 -2.70 13.95 6.25
CA PRO A 54 -1.93 14.68 5.23
C PRO A 54 -0.42 14.36 5.23
N CYS A 55 0.13 14.05 6.41
CA CYS A 55 1.53 13.66 6.54
C CYS A 55 1.81 12.29 5.90
N LYS A 56 0.88 11.32 6.07
CA LYS A 56 0.98 10.00 5.44
C LYS A 56 0.81 10.08 3.93
N GLU A 57 -0.09 10.94 3.44
CA GLU A 57 -0.22 11.17 2.00
C GLU A 57 1.03 11.80 1.38
N LEU A 58 1.65 12.77 2.07
CA LEU A 58 2.90 13.38 1.59
C LEU A 58 4.05 12.36 1.55
N LEU A 59 4.19 11.55 2.61
CA LEU A 59 5.18 10.47 2.64
C LEU A 59 4.91 9.45 1.53
N TRP A 60 3.65 9.11 1.29
CA TRP A 60 3.24 8.21 0.21
C TRP A 60 3.68 8.73 -1.16
N LEU A 61 3.40 10.01 -1.46
CA LEU A 61 3.81 10.65 -2.71
C LEU A 61 5.33 10.66 -2.89
N LEU A 62 6.08 10.93 -1.82
CA LEU A 62 7.54 10.90 -1.85
C LEU A 62 8.08 9.49 -2.15
N LEU A 63 7.56 8.47 -1.47
CA LEU A 63 7.97 7.09 -1.72
C LEU A 63 7.58 6.61 -3.13
N ALA A 64 6.40 7.00 -3.62
CA ALA A 64 5.98 6.72 -5.00
C ALA A 64 6.96 7.31 -6.01
N SER A 65 7.42 8.55 -5.80
CA SER A 65 8.43 9.16 -6.67
C SER A 65 9.74 8.37 -6.72
N ILE A 66 10.22 7.86 -5.57
CA ILE A 66 11.44 7.04 -5.49
C ILE A 66 11.29 5.76 -6.31
N VAL A 67 10.12 5.13 -6.25
CA VAL A 67 9.82 3.92 -7.02
C VAL A 67 9.79 4.19 -8.52
N GLU A 68 9.28 5.33 -8.98
CA GLU A 68 9.37 5.73 -10.39
C GLU A 68 10.83 5.85 -10.87
N PHE A 69 11.73 6.36 -10.01
CA PHE A 69 13.17 6.42 -10.30
C PHE A 69 13.84 5.05 -10.31
N GLU A 70 13.43 4.08 -9.48
CA GLU A 70 14.04 2.74 -9.44
C GLU A 70 13.69 1.87 -10.66
N VAL A 71 12.55 2.13 -11.31
CA VAL A 71 12.11 1.40 -12.52
C VAL A 71 12.77 1.95 -13.80
N SER A 72 13.46 3.10 -13.70
CA SER A 72 14.10 3.82 -14.81
C SER A 72 15.50 3.31 -15.17
#